data_AF-A0A6M9TZQ1-F1
#
_entry.id   AF-A0A6M9TZQ1-F1
#
_cell.length_a   1.000
_cell.length_b   1.000
_cell.length_c   1.000
_cell.angle_alpha   90.00
_cell.angle_beta   90.00
_cell.angle_gamma   90.00
#
_symmetry.space_group_name_H-M   'P 1'
#
loop_
_entity.id
_entity.type
_entity.pdbx_description
1 polymer ?
#
loop_
_entity_poly.entity_id
_entity_poly.type
_entity_poly.pdbx_seq_one_letter_code
_entity_poly.pdbx_strand_id
1 'polypeptide(L)'
;MPQAMKCTTFIIIILFSALIALINADFEETTEDDFLSAGERCFQRERLAASYQRRFDNFEYPDEEPVHRYVHCIWTELKLWNDRTGFNVEHIAALYRDKANTEVLVPILSECNRNTQNEPTLRWCYKAFKCVLNSRVGQWFKEDVGRKLHERRVGNHVG
;
A
#
# COMPACT_ATOMS: atom_id res chain seq x y z
N MET A 1 27.92 11.64 -48.89
CA MET A 1 27.48 11.58 -47.48
C MET A 1 25.96 11.77 -47.45
N PRO A 2 25.14 10.69 -47.44
CA PRO A 2 24.18 10.50 -46.34
C PRO A 2 23.66 9.03 -46.24
N GLN A 3 24.43 8.11 -45.65
CA GLN A 3 23.97 6.72 -45.41
C GLN A 3 24.06 6.35 -43.92
N ALA A 4 24.99 6.95 -43.16
CA ALA A 4 25.15 6.70 -41.73
C ALA A 4 24.04 7.30 -40.85
N MET A 5 23.37 8.37 -41.29
CA MET A 5 22.42 9.12 -40.47
C MET A 5 21.04 8.44 -40.35
N LYS A 6 20.70 7.54 -41.29
CA LYS A 6 19.41 6.82 -41.27
C LYS A 6 19.44 5.66 -40.26
N CYS A 7 20.54 4.92 -40.18
CA CYS A 7 20.68 3.78 -39.27
C CYS A 7 20.56 4.20 -37.80
N THR A 8 21.20 5.32 -37.42
CA THR A 8 21.16 5.83 -36.03
C THR A 8 19.73 6.24 -35.63
N THR A 9 18.97 6.87 -36.52
CA THR A 9 17.57 7.25 -36.27
C THR A 9 16.65 6.04 -36.14
N PHE A 10 16.82 5.01 -36.97
CA PHE A 10 16.03 3.78 -36.85
C PHE A 10 16.32 3.02 -35.55
N ILE A 11 17.57 2.97 -35.10
CA ILE A 11 17.95 2.35 -33.83
C ILE A 11 17.35 3.11 -32.64
N ILE A 12 17.37 4.45 -32.66
CA ILE A 12 16.76 5.28 -31.60
C ILE A 12 15.24 5.08 -31.54
N ILE A 13 14.56 5.00 -32.69
CA ILE A 13 13.11 4.76 -32.75
C ILE A 13 12.74 3.36 -32.21
N ILE A 14 13.52 2.32 -32.53
CA ILE A 14 13.31 0.95 -32.02
C ILE A 14 13.58 0.87 -30.51
N LEU A 15 14.61 1.57 -30.02
CA LEU A 15 14.89 1.64 -28.58
C LEU A 15 13.79 2.41 -27.83
N PHE A 16 13.25 3.49 -28.41
CA PHE A 16 12.13 4.24 -27.82
C PHE A 16 10.82 3.45 -27.82
N SER A 17 10.52 2.70 -28.88
CA SER A 17 9.28 1.91 -28.95
C SER A 17 9.30 0.70 -28.01
N ALA A 18 10.47 0.06 -27.83
CA ALA A 18 10.65 -0.98 -26.83
C ALA A 18 10.51 -0.46 -25.38
N LEU A 19 10.87 0.80 -25.13
CA LEU A 19 10.72 1.45 -23.82
C LEU A 19 9.25 1.75 -23.47
N ILE A 20 8.42 2.04 -24.48
CA ILE A 20 6.98 2.34 -24.29
C ILE A 20 6.16 1.06 -24.07
N ALA A 21 6.58 -0.08 -24.59
CA ALA A 21 5.90 -1.37 -24.38
C ALA A 21 6.04 -1.94 -22.95
N LEU A 22 6.93 -1.37 -22.13
CA LEU A 22 7.16 -1.81 -20.74
C LEU A 22 6.32 -1.05 -19.70
N ILE A 23 5.49 -0.10 -20.11
CA ILE A 23 4.72 0.76 -19.18
C ILE A 23 3.26 0.33 -19.02
N ASN A 24 2.90 -0.90 -19.42
CA ASN A 24 1.63 -1.47 -18.98
C ASN A 24 1.75 -1.76 -17.48
N ALA A 25 1.50 -0.74 -16.66
CA ALA A 25 1.21 -0.93 -15.25
C ALA A 25 -0.16 -1.62 -15.18
N ASP A 26 -0.16 -2.95 -15.30
CA ASP A 26 -1.26 -3.75 -14.80
C ASP A 26 -1.31 -3.50 -13.29
N PHE A 27 -2.19 -2.59 -12.86
CA PHE A 27 -2.47 -2.38 -11.45
C PHE A 27 -3.14 -3.66 -10.95
N GLU A 28 -2.36 -4.49 -10.27
CA GLU A 28 -2.86 -5.65 -9.55
C GLU A 28 -3.83 -5.16 -8.47
N GLU A 29 -5.14 -5.35 -8.71
CA GLU A 29 -6.19 -4.86 -7.82
C GLU A 29 -6.00 -5.49 -6.43
N THR A 30 -5.57 -4.67 -5.47
CA THR A 30 -5.37 -5.09 -4.08
C THR A 30 -6.71 -5.08 -3.35
N THR A 31 -7.13 -6.23 -2.84
CA THR A 31 -8.40 -6.42 -2.14
C THR A 31 -8.25 -6.45 -0.61
N GLU A 32 -9.38 -6.45 0.10
CA GLU A 32 -9.39 -6.65 1.55
C GLU A 32 -8.82 -8.04 1.94
N ASP A 33 -8.99 -9.06 1.08
CA ASP A 33 -8.38 -10.38 1.29
C ASP A 33 -6.86 -10.34 1.15
N ASP A 34 -6.34 -9.55 0.23
CA ASP A 34 -4.89 -9.37 0.05
C ASP A 34 -4.29 -8.66 1.24
N PHE A 35 -4.96 -7.63 1.77
CA PHE A 35 -4.55 -6.95 3.00
C PHE A 35 -4.48 -7.92 4.18
N LEU A 36 -5.52 -8.73 4.40
CA LEU A 36 -5.54 -9.69 5.50
C LEU A 36 -4.49 -10.79 5.34
N SER A 37 -4.26 -11.26 4.11
CA SER A 37 -3.26 -12.28 3.82
C SER A 37 -1.83 -11.74 3.96
N ALA A 38 -1.58 -10.51 3.53
CA ALA A 38 -0.32 -9.81 3.78
C ALA A 38 -0.11 -9.60 5.28
N GLY A 39 -1.17 -9.24 6.01
CA GLY A 39 -1.17 -9.15 7.47
C GLY A 39 -0.71 -10.45 8.13
N GLU A 40 -1.28 -11.59 7.76
CA GLU A 40 -0.86 -12.90 8.29
C GLU A 40 0.61 -13.22 7.98
N ARG A 41 1.06 -13.02 6.73
CA ARG A 41 2.45 -13.25 6.32
C ARG A 41 3.43 -12.35 7.06
N CYS A 42 3.11 -11.07 7.18
CA CYS A 42 3.93 -10.09 7.90
C CYS A 42 3.94 -10.34 9.41
N PHE A 43 2.85 -10.83 10.00
CA PHE A 43 2.79 -11.22 11.39
C PHE A 43 3.80 -12.33 11.69
N GLN A 44 3.87 -13.34 10.82
CA GLN A 44 4.84 -14.43 10.92
C GLN A 44 6.28 -13.96 10.64
N ARG A 45 6.48 -13.15 9.58
CA ARG A 45 7.80 -12.62 9.20
C ARG A 45 8.43 -11.81 10.33
N GLU A 46 7.66 -10.92 10.94
CA GLU A 46 8.12 -10.05 12.03
C GLU A 46 8.09 -10.74 13.40
N ARG A 47 7.68 -12.02 13.45
CA ARG A 47 7.66 -12.87 14.65
C ARG A 47 6.92 -12.21 15.80
N LEU A 48 5.76 -11.62 15.50
CA LEU A 48 4.96 -10.92 16.50
C LEU A 48 4.37 -11.88 17.53
N ALA A 49 4.30 -11.42 18.78
CA ALA A 49 3.63 -12.15 19.84
C ALA A 49 2.11 -12.22 19.56
N ALA A 50 1.49 -13.38 19.82
CA ALA A 50 0.06 -13.60 19.63
C ALA A 50 -0.84 -12.55 20.33
N SER A 51 -0.33 -11.89 21.38
CA SER A 51 -1.01 -10.78 22.06
C SER A 51 -1.38 -9.60 21.15
N TYR A 52 -0.68 -9.41 20.02
CA TYR A 52 -1.00 -8.35 19.07
C TYR A 52 -2.20 -8.68 18.17
N GLN A 53 -2.53 -9.96 17.93
CA GLN A 53 -3.58 -10.34 16.98
C GLN A 53 -4.91 -9.64 17.26
N ARG A 54 -5.43 -9.78 18.49
CA ARG A 54 -6.71 -9.15 18.87
C ARG A 54 -6.66 -7.62 18.77
N ARG A 55 -5.50 -7.02 19.06
CA ARG A 55 -5.32 -5.55 18.95
C ARG A 55 -5.43 -5.12 17.50
N PHE A 56 -4.76 -5.82 16.59
CA PHE A 56 -4.79 -5.51 15.17
C PHE A 56 -6.17 -5.75 14.54
N ASP A 57 -6.88 -6.82 14.94
CA ASP A 57 -8.28 -7.06 14.56
C ASP A 57 -9.22 -5.90 14.96
N ASN A 58 -8.87 -5.18 16.03
CA ASN A 58 -9.58 -3.99 16.50
C ASN A 58 -8.97 -2.68 15.97
N PHE A 59 -8.06 -2.76 15.01
CA PHE A 59 -7.33 -1.63 14.42
C PHE A 59 -6.46 -0.84 15.43
N GLU A 60 -6.02 -1.49 16.50
CA GLU A 60 -5.14 -0.94 17.52
C GLU A 60 -3.67 -1.30 17.24
N TYR A 61 -2.94 -0.34 16.68
CA TYR A 61 -1.51 -0.45 16.40
C TYR A 61 -0.70 0.45 17.35
N PRO A 62 -0.05 -0.08 18.40
CA PRO A 62 0.76 0.71 19.32
C PRO A 62 2.03 1.26 18.67
N ASP A 63 2.59 2.31 19.26
CA ASP A 63 3.88 2.91 18.86
C ASP A 63 5.02 2.08 19.46
N GLU A 64 5.24 0.91 18.84
CA GLU A 64 6.23 -0.08 19.25
C GLU A 64 7.00 -0.55 18.02
N GLU A 65 8.30 -0.75 18.17
CA GLU A 65 9.20 -1.04 17.04
C GLU A 65 8.83 -2.32 16.25
N PRO A 66 8.42 -3.44 16.87
CA PRO A 66 7.89 -4.59 16.12
C PRO A 66 6.65 -4.27 15.30
N VAL A 67 5.80 -3.34 15.76
CA VAL A 67 4.59 -2.92 15.05
C VAL A 67 4.94 -2.00 13.89
N HIS A 68 6.00 -1.19 14.00
CA HIS A 68 6.49 -0.39 12.88
C HIS A 68 6.95 -1.28 11.72
N ARG A 69 7.72 -2.33 12.03
CA ARG A 69 8.14 -3.32 11.02
C ARG A 69 6.95 -4.07 10.41
N TYR A 70 5.98 -4.47 11.22
CA TYR A 70 4.77 -5.13 10.74
C TYR A 70 3.97 -4.27 9.76
N VAL A 71 3.72 -3.01 10.11
CA VAL A 71 3.02 -2.05 9.24
C VAL A 71 3.82 -1.87 7.94
N HIS A 72 5.12 -1.59 8.04
CA HIS A 72 5.99 -1.43 6.88
C HIS A 72 5.96 -2.65 5.96
N CYS A 73 6.07 -3.86 6.52
CA CYS A 73 5.99 -5.11 5.77
C CYS A 73 4.70 -5.19 4.93
N ILE A 74 3.53 -4.95 5.52
CA ILE A 74 2.25 -5.03 4.81
C ILE A 74 2.23 -4.05 3.64
N TRP A 75 2.50 -2.77 3.91
CA TRP A 75 2.35 -1.73 2.89
C TRP A 75 3.37 -1.87 1.76
N THR A 76 4.58 -2.36 2.05
CA THR A 76 5.58 -2.68 1.03
C THR A 76 5.19 -3.92 0.23
N GLU A 77 4.68 -4.97 0.87
CA GLU A 77 4.27 -6.20 0.19
C GLU A 77 3.12 -5.96 -0.79
N LEU A 78 2.17 -5.09 -0.43
CA LEU A 78 1.07 -4.66 -1.29
C LEU A 78 1.47 -3.61 -2.34
N LYS A 79 2.76 -3.23 -2.40
CA LYS A 79 3.27 -2.18 -3.31
C LYS A 79 2.55 -0.82 -3.14
N LEU A 80 2.07 -0.55 -1.92
CA LEU A 80 1.38 0.67 -1.52
C LEU A 80 2.29 1.65 -0.76
N TRP A 81 3.51 1.22 -0.43
CA TRP A 81 4.54 2.05 0.20
C TRP A 81 5.89 1.91 -0.50
N ASN A 82 6.63 3.01 -0.58
CA ASN A 82 7.99 3.09 -1.07
C ASN A 82 8.85 3.87 -0.07
N ASP A 83 10.04 3.36 0.28
CA ASP A 83 10.89 3.96 1.31
C ASP A 83 11.48 5.33 0.95
N ARG A 84 11.35 5.76 -0.31
CA ARG A 84 11.80 7.06 -0.79
C ARG A 84 10.68 8.06 -0.93
N THR A 85 9.47 7.61 -1.27
CA THR A 85 8.34 8.49 -1.60
C THR A 85 7.13 8.33 -0.67
N GLY A 86 7.15 7.33 0.20
CA GLY A 86 6.07 6.99 1.12
C GLY A 86 4.90 6.32 0.42
N PHE A 87 3.66 6.69 0.77
CA PHE A 87 2.47 6.10 0.16
C PHE A 87 2.47 6.22 -1.37
N ASN A 88 2.15 5.12 -2.05
CA ASN A 88 1.86 5.12 -3.48
C ASN A 88 0.42 5.63 -3.70
N VAL A 89 0.26 6.94 -3.65
CA VAL A 89 -1.05 7.61 -3.67
C VAL A 89 -1.85 7.27 -4.93
N GLU A 90 -1.20 7.15 -6.08
CA GLU A 90 -1.86 6.78 -7.33
C GLU A 90 -2.46 5.37 -7.26
N HIS A 91 -1.68 4.40 -6.76
CA HIS A 91 -2.15 3.03 -6.62
C HIS A 91 -3.29 2.94 -5.61
N ILE A 92 -3.17 3.59 -4.44
CA ILE A 92 -4.26 3.61 -3.45
C ILE A 92 -5.51 4.28 -4.01
N ALA A 93 -5.39 5.39 -4.75
CA ALA A 93 -6.53 6.05 -5.36
C ALA A 93 -7.22 5.17 -6.41
N ALA A 94 -6.48 4.31 -7.12
CA ALA A 94 -7.07 3.34 -8.04
C ALA A 94 -7.95 2.31 -7.32
N LEU A 95 -7.52 1.79 -6.15
CA LEU A 95 -8.29 0.84 -5.34
C LEU A 95 -9.64 1.40 -4.87
N TYR A 96 -9.70 2.71 -4.69
CA TYR A 96 -10.90 3.40 -4.19
C TYR A 96 -11.67 4.15 -5.27
N ARG A 97 -11.32 4.01 -6.56
CA ARG A 97 -11.90 4.79 -7.65
C ARG A 97 -13.43 4.74 -7.70
N ASP A 98 -14.00 3.56 -7.44
CA ASP A 98 -15.46 3.35 -7.46
C ASP A 98 -16.09 3.38 -6.06
N LYS A 99 -15.27 3.45 -5.01
CA LYS A 99 -15.68 3.34 -3.60
C LYS A 99 -15.60 4.67 -2.84
N ALA A 100 -14.80 5.62 -3.29
CA ALA A 100 -14.58 6.89 -2.60
C ALA A 100 -14.35 8.08 -3.54
N ASN A 101 -14.63 9.27 -3.02
CA ASN A 101 -14.23 10.50 -3.68
C ASN A 101 -12.70 10.66 -3.59
N THR A 102 -12.01 10.52 -4.73
CA THR A 102 -10.56 10.68 -4.84
C THR A 102 -10.08 12.08 -4.43
N GLU A 103 -10.94 13.10 -4.56
CA GLU A 103 -10.68 14.47 -4.08
C GLU A 103 -10.52 14.54 -2.56
N VAL A 104 -11.06 13.57 -1.81
CA VAL A 104 -10.89 13.47 -0.36
C VAL A 104 -9.70 12.58 -0.01
N LEU A 105 -9.54 11.47 -0.73
CA LEU A 105 -8.52 10.46 -0.43
C LEU A 105 -7.10 10.96 -0.70
N VAL A 106 -6.86 11.54 -1.88
CA VAL A 106 -5.52 11.96 -2.31
C VAL A 106 -4.91 13.02 -1.39
N PRO A 107 -5.63 14.10 -0.98
CA PRO A 107 -5.08 15.09 -0.07
C PRO A 107 -4.71 14.52 1.30
N ILE A 108 -5.56 13.65 1.87
CA ILE A 108 -5.32 13.06 3.19
C ILE A 108 -4.07 12.17 3.17
N LEU A 109 -3.95 11.27 2.17
CA LEU A 109 -2.78 10.42 2.02
C LEU A 109 -1.51 11.25 1.87
N SER A 110 -1.54 12.26 1.00
CA SER A 110 -0.40 13.12 0.70
C SER A 110 0.03 13.95 1.91
N GLU A 111 -0.93 14.49 2.66
CA GLU A 111 -0.67 15.26 3.87
C GLU A 111 -0.06 14.39 4.98
N CYS A 112 -0.66 13.23 5.27
CA CYS A 112 -0.14 12.30 6.26
C CYS A 112 1.28 11.82 5.92
N ASN A 113 1.54 11.58 4.65
CA ASN A 113 2.85 11.20 4.15
C ASN A 113 3.89 12.31 4.36
N ARG A 114 3.59 13.54 3.94
CA ARG A 114 4.48 14.70 4.04
C ARG A 114 4.76 15.11 5.49
N ASN A 115 3.74 15.10 6.35
CA ASN A 115 3.87 15.54 7.75
C ASN A 115 4.80 14.66 8.58
N THR A 116 5.13 13.46 8.09
CA THR A 116 5.93 12.46 8.81
C THR A 116 7.22 12.09 8.07
N GLN A 117 7.52 12.74 6.94
CA GLN A 117 8.62 12.37 6.02
C GLN A 117 10.03 12.50 6.61
N ASN A 118 10.20 13.26 7.69
CA ASN A 118 11.50 13.46 8.34
C ASN A 118 11.84 12.34 9.33
N GLU A 119 10.93 11.38 9.55
CA GLU A 119 11.14 10.24 10.43
C GLU A 119 12.01 9.17 9.74
N PRO A 120 12.71 8.31 10.50
CA PRO A 120 13.34 7.12 9.95
C PRO A 120 12.30 6.24 9.22
N THR A 121 12.70 5.57 8.14
CA THR A 121 11.81 4.86 7.19
C THR A 121 10.67 4.06 7.83
N LEU A 122 10.98 3.19 8.81
CA LEU A 122 9.95 2.38 9.49
C LEU A 122 8.95 3.24 10.28
N ARG A 123 9.46 4.27 10.98
CA ARG A 123 8.66 5.20 11.77
C ARG A 123 7.89 6.17 10.88
N TRP A 124 8.43 6.53 9.72
CA TRP A 124 7.72 7.30 8.69
C TRP A 124 6.49 6.52 8.20
N CYS A 125 6.68 5.28 7.74
CA CYS A 125 5.59 4.41 7.31
C CYS A 125 4.53 4.25 8.40
N TYR A 126 4.96 3.92 9.62
CA TYR A 126 4.06 3.79 10.76
C TYR A 126 3.26 5.07 11.06
N LYS A 127 3.93 6.22 11.17
CA LYS A 127 3.24 7.48 11.51
C LYS A 127 2.32 7.95 10.39
N ALA A 128 2.72 7.79 9.14
CA ALA A 128 1.87 8.07 7.98
C ALA A 128 0.61 7.18 8.02
N PHE A 129 0.77 5.88 8.26
CA PHE A 129 -0.34 4.95 8.44
C PHE A 129 -1.26 5.33 9.59
N LYS A 130 -0.71 5.64 10.78
CA LYS A 130 -1.52 6.07 11.94
C LYS A 130 -2.29 7.36 11.66
N CYS A 131 -1.68 8.31 10.96
CA CYS A 131 -2.35 9.54 10.52
C CYS A 131 -3.55 9.22 9.62
N VAL A 132 -3.36 8.39 8.58
CA VAL A 132 -4.44 7.97 7.68
C VAL A 132 -5.53 7.19 8.43
N LEU A 133 -5.14 6.26 9.30
CA LEU A 133 -6.06 5.42 10.09
C LEU A 133 -6.97 6.24 11.02
N ASN A 134 -6.52 7.43 11.43
CA ASN A 134 -7.28 8.37 12.25
C ASN A 134 -8.09 9.41 11.43
N SER A 135 -8.04 9.33 10.11
CA SER A 135 -8.80 10.21 9.21
C SER A 135 -10.12 9.58 8.74
N ARG A 136 -10.85 10.28 7.88
CA ARG A 136 -12.02 9.74 7.17
C ARG A 136 -11.67 8.54 6.27
N VAL A 137 -10.51 8.55 5.60
CA VAL A 137 -10.04 7.42 4.79
C VAL A 137 -9.82 6.19 5.68
N GLY A 138 -9.30 6.40 6.90
CA GLY A 138 -9.15 5.36 7.90
C GLY A 138 -10.47 4.75 8.37
N GLN A 139 -11.57 5.49 8.33
CA GLN A 139 -12.90 4.93 8.67
C GLN A 139 -13.40 3.98 7.58
N TRP A 140 -13.30 4.37 6.30
CA TRP A 140 -13.63 3.49 5.17
C TRP A 140 -12.83 2.19 5.20
N PHE A 141 -11.52 2.32 5.43
CA PHE A 141 -10.63 1.17 5.59
C PHE A 141 -11.08 0.23 6.73
N LYS A 142 -11.45 0.77 7.90
CA LYS A 142 -11.94 -0.03 9.03
C LYS A 142 -13.25 -0.73 8.74
N GLU A 143 -14.17 -0.07 8.03
CA GLU A 143 -15.45 -0.65 7.61
C GLU A 143 -15.23 -1.82 6.65
N ASP A 144 -14.41 -1.63 5.61
CA ASP A 144 -14.14 -2.64 4.58
C ASP A 144 -13.40 -3.85 5.16
N VAL A 145 -12.30 -3.62 5.87
CA VAL A 145 -11.51 -4.70 6.48
C VAL A 145 -12.27 -5.34 7.64
N GLY A 146 -13.02 -4.57 8.43
CA GLY A 146 -13.79 -5.07 9.56
C GLY A 146 -14.92 -6.02 9.13
N ARG A 147 -15.63 -5.66 8.05
CA ARG A 147 -16.61 -6.53 7.40
C ARG A 147 -15.96 -7.85 6.96
N LYS A 148 -14.80 -7.77 6.30
CA LYS A 148 -14.08 -8.96 5.83
C LYS A 148 -13.55 -9.86 6.96
N LEU A 149 -13.05 -9.27 8.04
CA LEU A 149 -12.64 -9.99 9.25
C LEU A 149 -13.81 -10.73 9.88
N HIS A 150 -14.99 -10.10 9.95
CA HIS A 150 -16.19 -10.73 10.45
C HIS A 150 -16.61 -11.93 9.59
N GLU A 151 -16.63 -11.77 8.26
CA GLU A 151 -16.92 -12.84 7.31
C GLU A 151 -15.98 -14.05 7.49
N ARG A 152 -14.67 -13.83 7.58
CA ARG A 152 -13.69 -14.91 7.81
C ARG A 152 -13.93 -15.62 9.15
N ARG A 153 -14.25 -14.88 10.21
CA ARG A 153 -14.53 -15.46 11.52
C ARG A 153 -15.76 -16.34 11.48
N VAL A 154 -16.86 -15.86 10.91
CA VAL A 154 -18.11 -16.62 10.79
C VAL A 154 -17.91 -17.85 9.89
N GLY A 155 -17.22 -17.71 8.76
CA GLY A 155 -16.91 -18.83 7.87
C GLY A 155 -16.12 -19.94 8.56
N ASN A 156 -15.12 -19.59 9.37
CA ASN A 156 -14.33 -20.55 10.14
C ASN A 156 -15.11 -21.27 11.25
N HIS A 157 -16.26 -20.74 11.69
CA HIS A 157 -17.12 -21.40 12.68
C HIS A 157 -18.13 -22.39 12.07
N VAL A 158 -18.30 -22.35 10.74
CA VAL A 158 -19.25 -23.20 10.00
C VAL A 158 -18.55 -24.38 9.31
N GLY A 159 -17.20 -24.39 9.28
CA GLY A 159 -16.36 -25.44 8.70
C GLY A 159 -15.93 -26.54 9.66
#